data_AF-A0A812PD78-F1
#
_entry.id   AF-A0A812PD78-F1
#
_cell.length_a   1.000
_cell.length_b   1.000
_cell.length_c   1.000
_cell.angle_alpha   90.00
_cell.angle_beta   90.00
_cell.angle_gamma   90.00
#
_symmetry.space_group_name_H-M   'P 1'
#
loop_
_entity.id
_entity.type
_entity.pdbx_description
1 polymer ?
#
loop_
_entity_poly.entity_id
_entity_poly.type
_entity_poly.pdbx_seq_one_letter_code
_entity_poly.pdbx_strand_id
1 'polypeptide(L)'
;MKEQRAKEELREQQRRAEEAAAMEAEYEAEEDDDDLMNFPPNFSVVDVQLLLSDAAVRRTERLRDLRGVLQGLVTAITAKYWAEAWVYSGPELRAQSNLNPWAFLVPEMEKEMKSLGESGRFFLSRNDAGTLHDMLRSMKTVKSQLKMETGYHLCSIVLLAMAAACDDACAQQVLLLQNGLHIHSRALETPNRSRPWDTHFYLVGTHHKAGSQLTRNTMKWAFDYLGANYSCQEELSQRATITTAGGRHKCFLSPDCRIHFDNTMSLDTLQRNRQLAGAAGLKVVQTVRDPKAMLASAYCYHHRGEEPGNPIATWPDIMTMGPLEGMRDLFPGMMVVFRDMLEIYQNSGRDTYNSRFEDLSYSSDSFDVHVKTLFDFMFGDLLTEEEHEHIRELAKHEDLHRGENGLSAGINHTNSEDCERNTRAVLEQAPDMYEAVQEIRHALGYLRRKSQMQGEEAWQFISEDAIRELLERLLEFRKNLQARKQKAAKLDIRAELTQELAQLHPQLRQGYGSLERIIRLPDN
;
A
#
# COMPACT_ATOMS: atom_id res chain seq x y z
N MET A 1 -42.06 33.63 2.80
CA MET A 1 -41.25 34.67 3.46
C MET A 1 -41.41 34.68 4.98
N LYS A 2 -42.51 35.19 5.58
CA LYS A 2 -42.66 35.18 7.06
C LYS A 2 -42.68 33.77 7.68
N GLU A 3 -43.39 32.84 7.07
CA GLU A 3 -43.45 31.44 7.52
C GLU A 3 -42.10 30.72 7.39
N GLN A 4 -41.30 31.10 6.40
CA GLN A 4 -40.01 30.48 6.11
C GLN A 4 -38.94 30.93 7.11
N ARG A 5 -38.96 32.24 7.48
CA ARG A 5 -38.15 32.76 8.59
C ARG A 5 -38.51 32.11 9.93
N ALA A 6 -39.80 31.94 10.23
CA ALA A 6 -40.23 31.30 11.47
C ALA A 6 -39.76 29.83 11.56
N LYS A 7 -39.75 29.10 10.43
CA LYS A 7 -39.23 27.73 10.36
C LYS A 7 -37.71 27.67 10.55
N GLU A 8 -36.99 28.67 10.07
CA GLU A 8 -35.53 28.75 10.20
C GLU A 8 -35.11 29.13 11.63
N GLU A 9 -35.80 30.09 12.26
CA GLU A 9 -35.59 30.45 13.67
C GLU A 9 -35.89 29.28 14.62
N LEU A 10 -36.93 28.48 14.33
CA LEU A 10 -37.24 27.30 15.13
C LEU A 10 -36.16 26.21 15.03
N ARG A 11 -35.58 26.00 13.84
CA ARG A 11 -34.48 25.05 13.63
C ARG A 11 -33.21 25.49 14.35
N GLU A 12 -32.91 26.79 14.32
CA GLU A 12 -31.78 27.37 15.04
C GLU A 12 -31.93 27.18 16.57
N GLN A 13 -33.14 27.37 17.11
CA GLN A 13 -33.44 27.13 18.52
C GLN A 13 -33.29 25.65 18.91
N GLN A 14 -33.79 24.73 18.09
CA GLN A 14 -33.67 23.29 18.34
C GLN A 14 -32.21 22.85 18.38
N ARG A 15 -31.39 23.31 17.43
CA ARG A 15 -29.95 23.01 17.38
C ARG A 15 -29.22 23.47 18.65
N ARG A 16 -29.52 24.68 19.15
CA ARG A 16 -28.91 25.19 20.39
C ARG A 16 -29.32 24.41 21.63
N ALA A 17 -30.56 23.91 21.67
CA ALA A 17 -31.04 23.09 22.78
C ALA A 17 -30.35 21.70 22.79
N GLU A 18 -30.13 21.11 21.61
CA GLU A 18 -29.41 19.84 21.47
C GLU A 18 -27.93 19.98 21.86
N GLU A 19 -27.26 21.07 21.45
CA GLU A 19 -25.88 21.36 21.84
C GLU A 19 -25.74 21.57 23.36
N ALA A 20 -26.69 22.24 24.00
CA ALA A 20 -26.69 22.43 25.46
C ALA A 20 -26.91 21.10 26.23
N ALA A 21 -27.84 20.26 25.77
CA ALA A 21 -28.11 18.96 26.40
C ALA A 21 -26.92 18.00 26.26
N ALA A 22 -26.18 18.05 25.15
CA ALA A 22 -24.97 17.26 24.98
C ALA A 22 -23.86 17.66 25.95
N MET A 23 -23.71 18.97 26.21
CA MET A 23 -22.71 19.50 27.15
C MET A 23 -23.03 19.15 28.61
N GLU A 24 -24.31 19.14 29.00
CA GLU A 24 -24.75 18.75 30.34
C GLU A 24 -24.53 17.25 30.60
N ALA A 25 -24.79 16.39 29.61
CA ALA A 25 -24.54 14.95 29.71
C ALA A 25 -23.05 14.59 29.83
N GLU A 26 -22.16 15.41 29.26
CA GLU A 26 -20.70 15.23 29.39
C GLU A 26 -20.21 15.61 30.79
N TYR A 27 -20.83 16.61 31.43
CA TYR A 27 -20.49 17.05 32.78
C TYR A 27 -20.95 16.05 33.87
N GLU A 28 -22.12 15.43 33.71
CA GLU A 28 -22.61 14.40 34.66
C GLU A 28 -21.78 13.10 34.61
N ALA A 29 -21.11 12.80 33.50
CA ALA A 29 -20.29 11.60 33.36
C ALA A 29 -18.95 11.66 34.12
N GLU A 30 -18.49 12.86 34.51
CA GLU A 30 -17.21 13.04 35.22
C GLU A 30 -17.34 13.02 36.76
N GLU A 31 -18.55 13.12 37.34
CA GLU A 31 -18.73 13.17 38.81
C GLU A 31 -18.85 11.79 39.50
N ASP A 32 -18.98 10.68 38.76
CA ASP A 32 -19.27 9.35 39.33
C ASP A 32 -18.02 8.52 39.73
N ASP A 33 -16.79 8.99 39.46
CA ASP A 33 -15.56 8.20 39.70
C ASP A 33 -14.96 8.35 41.12
N ASP A 34 -15.42 9.30 41.93
CA ASP A 34 -14.80 9.63 43.23
C ASP A 34 -15.36 8.85 44.44
N ASP A 35 -16.45 8.09 44.31
CA ASP A 35 -17.12 7.42 45.45
C ASP A 35 -16.72 5.94 45.68
N LEU A 36 -15.79 5.40 44.89
CA LEU A 36 -15.52 3.95 44.84
C LEU A 36 -14.51 3.40 45.89
N MET A 37 -14.10 4.19 46.89
CA MET A 37 -13.01 3.81 47.81
C MET A 37 -13.30 3.91 49.32
N ASN A 38 -14.51 3.56 49.77
CA ASN A 38 -14.82 3.43 51.21
C ASN A 38 -14.99 1.96 51.64
N PHE A 39 -13.95 1.37 52.24
CA PHE A 39 -14.01 0.05 52.89
C PHE A 39 -14.18 0.16 54.43
N PRO A 40 -14.87 -0.79 55.10
CA PRO A 40 -15.03 -0.78 56.55
C PRO A 40 -13.68 -0.95 57.29
N PRO A 41 -13.51 -0.35 58.47
CA PRO A 41 -12.20 -0.14 59.11
C PRO A 41 -11.49 -1.38 59.67
N ASN A 42 -12.04 -2.59 59.50
CA ASN A 42 -11.56 -3.80 60.18
C ASN A 42 -11.08 -4.92 59.25
N PHE A 43 -10.95 -4.67 57.94
CA PHE A 43 -10.35 -5.64 57.02
C PHE A 43 -8.85 -5.39 56.89
N SER A 44 -8.02 -6.39 57.22
CA SER A 44 -6.59 -6.30 56.91
C SER A 44 -6.39 -6.52 55.41
N VAL A 45 -5.41 -5.83 54.84
CA VAL A 45 -5.02 -5.95 53.42
C VAL A 45 -4.70 -7.41 53.04
N VAL A 46 -4.21 -8.19 54.01
CA VAL A 46 -3.85 -9.60 53.84
C VAL A 46 -5.10 -10.49 53.72
N ASP A 47 -6.17 -10.20 54.47
CA ASP A 47 -7.43 -10.95 54.38
C ASP A 47 -8.14 -10.68 53.04
N VAL A 48 -8.06 -9.44 52.54
CA VAL A 48 -8.56 -9.06 51.22
C VAL A 48 -7.76 -9.76 50.12
N GLN A 49 -6.42 -9.83 50.24
CA GLN A 49 -5.57 -10.53 49.27
C GLN A 49 -5.79 -12.04 49.25
N LEU A 50 -5.97 -12.68 50.40
CA LEU A 50 -6.21 -14.13 50.48
C LEU A 50 -7.58 -14.51 49.89
N LEU A 51 -8.64 -13.76 50.22
CA LEU A 51 -9.97 -13.96 49.64
C LEU A 51 -10.00 -13.73 48.12
N LEU A 52 -9.27 -12.73 47.63
CA LEU A 52 -9.17 -12.47 46.19
C LEU A 52 -8.35 -13.55 45.47
N SER A 53 -7.34 -14.13 46.13
CA SER A 53 -6.51 -15.19 45.54
C SER A 53 -7.23 -16.53 45.40
N ASP A 54 -7.95 -16.99 46.43
CA ASP A 54 -8.66 -18.29 46.39
C ASP A 54 -9.89 -18.23 45.45
N ALA A 55 -10.56 -17.07 45.40
CA ALA A 55 -11.62 -16.81 44.44
C ALA A 55 -11.10 -16.70 43.00
N ALA A 56 -9.90 -16.13 42.79
CA ALA A 56 -9.28 -16.06 41.47
C ALA A 56 -8.89 -17.45 40.93
N VAL A 57 -8.31 -18.31 41.77
CA VAL A 57 -7.87 -19.66 41.36
C VAL A 57 -9.07 -20.52 40.93
N ARG A 58 -10.12 -20.62 41.76
CA ARG A 58 -11.33 -21.40 41.41
C ARG A 58 -12.06 -20.84 40.18
N ARG A 59 -11.91 -19.53 39.92
CA ARG A 59 -12.50 -18.83 38.78
C ARG A 59 -11.73 -19.08 37.48
N THR A 60 -10.41 -19.13 37.54
CA THR A 60 -9.56 -19.53 36.41
C THR A 60 -9.83 -20.98 36.01
N GLU A 61 -10.06 -21.87 36.98
CA GLU A 61 -10.42 -23.26 36.71
C GLU A 61 -11.79 -23.39 36.01
N ARG A 62 -12.83 -22.71 36.51
CA ARG A 62 -14.16 -22.71 35.86
C ARG A 62 -14.15 -22.11 34.45
N LEU A 63 -13.40 -21.04 34.21
CA LEU A 63 -13.27 -20.45 32.88
C LEU A 63 -12.50 -21.37 31.92
N ARG A 64 -11.51 -22.12 32.43
CA ARG A 64 -10.80 -23.14 31.66
C ARG A 64 -11.74 -24.29 31.28
N ASP A 65 -12.59 -24.74 32.21
CA ASP A 65 -13.57 -25.80 31.94
C ASP A 65 -14.63 -25.35 30.92
N LEU A 66 -15.17 -24.13 31.07
CA LEU A 66 -16.12 -23.55 30.12
C LEU A 66 -15.53 -23.39 28.71
N ARG A 67 -14.26 -22.97 28.62
CA ARG A 67 -13.52 -22.94 27.36
C ARG A 67 -13.41 -24.32 26.72
N GLY A 68 -13.12 -25.35 27.53
CA GLY A 68 -13.08 -26.74 27.05
C GLY A 68 -14.42 -27.21 26.47
N VAL A 69 -15.52 -26.90 27.15
CA VAL A 69 -16.88 -27.23 26.70
C VAL A 69 -17.24 -26.50 25.40
N LEU A 70 -16.97 -25.19 25.31
CA LEU A 70 -17.24 -24.39 24.11
C LEU A 70 -16.41 -24.85 22.91
N GLN A 71 -15.13 -25.16 23.12
CA GLN A 71 -14.26 -25.65 22.07
C GLN A 71 -14.69 -27.03 21.54
N GLY A 72 -15.15 -27.91 22.43
CA GLY A 72 -15.76 -29.19 22.05
C GLY A 72 -17.03 -29.02 21.21
N LEU A 73 -17.91 -28.10 21.61
CA LEU A 73 -19.17 -27.78 20.91
C LEU A 73 -18.91 -27.22 19.51
N VAL A 74 -18.00 -26.26 19.37
CA VAL A 74 -17.62 -25.68 18.08
C VAL A 74 -17.06 -26.77 17.16
N THR A 75 -16.14 -27.60 17.68
CA THR A 75 -15.53 -28.69 16.90
C THR A 75 -16.57 -29.70 16.42
N ALA A 76 -17.52 -30.08 17.28
CA ALA A 76 -18.58 -31.03 16.94
C ALA A 76 -19.56 -30.46 15.88
N ILE A 77 -19.93 -29.19 16.00
CA ILE A 77 -20.82 -28.52 15.04
C ILE A 77 -20.13 -28.37 13.68
N THR A 78 -18.86 -27.96 13.67
CA THR A 78 -18.06 -27.86 12.45
C THR A 78 -17.89 -29.22 11.77
N ALA A 79 -17.57 -30.28 12.53
CA ALA A 79 -17.44 -31.63 11.99
C ALA A 79 -18.77 -32.14 11.40
N LYS A 80 -19.90 -31.87 12.07
CA LYS A 80 -21.24 -32.24 11.58
C LYS A 80 -21.59 -31.48 10.29
N TYR A 81 -21.32 -30.17 10.25
CA TYR A 81 -21.55 -29.34 9.06
C TYR A 81 -20.73 -29.84 7.86
N TRP A 82 -19.45 -30.18 8.08
CA TRP A 82 -18.59 -30.72 7.02
C TRP A 82 -18.98 -32.13 6.56
N ALA A 83 -19.46 -32.98 7.47
CA ALA A 83 -19.94 -34.32 7.12
C ALA A 83 -21.24 -34.27 6.31
N GLU A 84 -22.11 -33.30 6.57
CA GLU A 84 -23.42 -33.16 5.92
C GLU A 84 -23.36 -32.32 4.62
N ALA A 85 -22.40 -31.39 4.49
CA ALA A 85 -22.27 -30.50 3.33
C ALA A 85 -21.97 -31.21 1.99
N TRP A 86 -21.48 -32.46 2.01
CA TRP A 86 -21.15 -33.22 0.80
C TRP A 86 -22.31 -34.07 0.24
N VAL A 87 -23.46 -34.12 0.90
CA VAL A 87 -24.55 -35.07 0.56
C VAL A 87 -25.80 -34.39 -0.01
N TYR A 88 -25.91 -33.06 0.02
CA TYR A 88 -27.19 -32.40 -0.29
C TYR A 88 -27.41 -32.02 -1.75
N SER A 89 -28.63 -32.29 -2.23
CA SER A 89 -29.18 -31.66 -3.42
C SER A 89 -29.64 -30.22 -3.11
N GLY A 90 -29.62 -29.32 -4.11
CA GLY A 90 -29.92 -27.88 -3.94
C GLY A 90 -31.19 -27.49 -3.16
N PRO A 91 -32.28 -28.30 -3.14
CA PRO A 91 -33.45 -28.04 -2.28
C PRO A 91 -33.21 -28.30 -0.77
N GLU A 92 -32.36 -29.26 -0.40
CA GLU A 92 -32.07 -29.61 0.99
C GLU A 92 -31.15 -28.58 1.66
N LEU A 93 -30.19 -28.03 0.90
CA LEU A 93 -29.40 -26.86 1.30
C LEU A 93 -30.29 -25.65 1.62
N ARG A 94 -31.42 -25.48 0.90
CA ARG A 94 -32.39 -24.42 1.14
C ARG A 94 -33.13 -24.60 2.47
N ALA A 95 -33.48 -25.84 2.84
CA ALA A 95 -34.11 -26.17 4.12
C ALA A 95 -33.13 -26.02 5.31
N GLN A 96 -31.85 -26.38 5.13
CA GLN A 96 -30.83 -26.23 6.17
C GLN A 96 -30.27 -24.81 6.31
N SER A 97 -30.27 -23.98 5.27
CA SER A 97 -29.88 -22.56 5.38
C SER A 97 -30.77 -21.74 6.32
N ASN A 98 -31.98 -22.26 6.62
CA ASN A 98 -32.91 -21.68 7.60
C ASN A 98 -32.70 -22.23 9.02
N LEU A 99 -31.89 -23.29 9.20
CA LEU A 99 -31.43 -23.69 10.53
C LEU A 99 -30.34 -22.71 10.95
N ASN A 100 -30.70 -21.82 11.86
CA ASN A 100 -29.78 -20.91 12.50
C ASN A 100 -29.13 -21.63 13.70
N PRO A 101 -27.91 -22.19 13.60
CA PRO A 101 -27.24 -22.81 14.75
C PRO A 101 -27.07 -21.84 15.93
N TRP A 102 -27.12 -20.52 15.68
CA TRP A 102 -27.09 -19.50 16.71
C TRP A 102 -28.38 -19.43 17.54
N ALA A 103 -29.54 -19.85 17.01
CA ALA A 103 -30.78 -19.93 17.78
C ALA A 103 -30.71 -21.00 18.90
N PHE A 104 -29.80 -21.96 18.77
CA PHE A 104 -29.53 -22.98 19.80
C PHE A 104 -28.38 -22.56 20.74
N LEU A 105 -27.35 -21.90 20.23
CA LEU A 105 -26.15 -21.52 20.99
C LEU A 105 -26.35 -20.28 21.88
N VAL A 106 -27.11 -19.30 21.41
CA VAL A 106 -27.30 -18.02 22.12
C VAL A 106 -28.04 -18.19 23.44
N PRO A 107 -29.15 -18.96 23.54
CA PRO A 107 -29.84 -19.14 24.81
C PRO A 107 -28.99 -19.86 25.88
N GLU A 108 -28.16 -20.84 25.50
CA GLU A 108 -27.27 -21.52 26.46
C GLU A 108 -26.10 -20.64 26.89
N MET A 109 -25.54 -19.83 25.97
CA MET A 109 -24.54 -18.82 26.32
C MET A 109 -25.11 -17.73 27.24
N GLU A 110 -26.31 -17.23 26.96
CA GLU A 110 -26.99 -16.25 27.80
C GLU A 110 -27.34 -16.81 29.17
N LYS A 111 -27.81 -18.06 29.24
CA LYS A 111 -28.07 -18.77 30.48
C LYS A 111 -26.82 -18.92 31.33
N GLU A 112 -25.67 -19.26 30.73
CA GLU A 112 -24.42 -19.34 31.48
C GLU A 112 -23.86 -17.97 31.86
N MET A 113 -23.91 -16.98 30.97
CA MET A 113 -23.51 -15.61 31.30
C MET A 113 -24.39 -15.00 32.40
N LYS A 114 -25.68 -15.36 32.45
CA LYS A 114 -26.62 -14.95 33.49
C LYS A 114 -26.40 -15.71 34.80
N SER A 115 -26.07 -17.02 34.74
CA SER A 115 -25.62 -17.81 35.91
C SER A 115 -24.36 -17.20 36.54
N LEU A 116 -23.46 -16.69 35.70
CA LEU A 116 -22.24 -16.00 36.12
C LEU A 116 -22.56 -14.61 36.71
N GLY A 117 -23.48 -13.86 36.10
CA GLY A 117 -23.90 -12.52 36.54
C GLY A 117 -24.71 -12.48 37.84
N GLU A 118 -25.59 -13.46 38.09
CA GLU A 118 -26.43 -13.54 39.30
C GLU A 118 -25.61 -13.80 40.59
N SER A 119 -24.34 -14.18 40.46
CA SER A 119 -23.43 -14.37 41.61
C SER A 119 -22.77 -13.08 42.14
N GLY A 120 -23.07 -11.92 41.54
CA GLY A 120 -22.87 -10.59 42.15
C GLY A 120 -21.43 -10.17 42.50
N ARG A 121 -20.39 -10.86 42.01
CA ARG A 121 -18.98 -10.48 42.24
C ARG A 121 -18.10 -10.83 41.04
N PHE A 122 -18.09 -9.99 40.01
CA PHE A 122 -17.17 -10.15 38.88
C PHE A 122 -16.38 -8.86 38.61
N PHE A 123 -15.10 -8.86 38.99
CA PHE A 123 -14.07 -8.05 38.32
C PHE A 123 -13.33 -8.97 37.37
N LEU A 124 -13.52 -8.87 36.05
CA LEU A 124 -12.68 -9.62 35.10
C LEU A 124 -11.25 -9.06 35.20
N SER A 125 -10.23 -9.93 35.22
CA SER A 125 -8.87 -9.43 35.03
C SER A 125 -8.79 -8.79 33.64
N ARG A 126 -7.94 -7.77 33.46
CA ARG A 126 -7.73 -7.13 32.14
C ARG A 126 -7.44 -8.16 31.04
N ASN A 127 -6.77 -9.26 31.40
CA ASN A 127 -6.42 -10.33 30.47
C ASN A 127 -7.63 -11.20 30.08
N ASP A 128 -8.51 -11.50 31.03
CA ASP A 128 -9.74 -12.27 30.77
C ASP A 128 -10.79 -11.43 30.02
N ALA A 129 -10.87 -10.13 30.31
CA ALA A 129 -11.69 -9.19 29.55
C ALA A 129 -11.19 -9.05 28.10
N GLY A 130 -9.86 -8.98 27.90
CA GLY A 130 -9.23 -9.00 26.59
C GLY A 130 -9.53 -10.30 25.82
N THR A 131 -9.40 -11.45 26.49
CA THR A 131 -9.67 -12.76 25.88
C THR A 131 -11.14 -12.92 25.49
N LEU A 132 -12.08 -12.48 26.34
CA LEU A 132 -13.50 -12.48 26.02
C LEU A 132 -13.82 -11.53 24.85
N HIS A 133 -13.16 -10.36 24.82
CA HIS A 133 -13.28 -9.43 23.70
C HIS A 133 -12.77 -10.02 22.39
N ASP A 134 -11.65 -10.76 22.41
CA ASP A 134 -11.07 -11.42 21.24
C ASP A 134 -11.91 -12.60 20.75
N MET A 135 -12.53 -13.36 21.67
CA MET A 135 -13.51 -14.39 21.31
C MET A 135 -14.74 -13.76 20.65
N LEU A 136 -15.31 -12.70 21.23
CA LEU A 136 -16.44 -11.97 20.64
C LEU A 136 -16.09 -11.34 19.30
N ARG A 137 -14.85 -10.85 19.12
CA ARG A 137 -14.33 -10.34 17.85
C ARG A 137 -14.21 -11.46 16.81
N SER A 138 -13.63 -12.59 17.17
CA SER A 138 -13.53 -13.77 16.30
C SER A 138 -14.91 -14.29 15.88
N MET A 139 -15.86 -14.32 16.81
CA MET A 139 -17.25 -14.70 16.53
C MET A 139 -17.96 -13.70 15.59
N LYS A 140 -17.68 -12.39 15.71
CA LYS A 140 -18.17 -11.38 14.76
C LYS A 140 -17.56 -11.56 13.37
N THR A 141 -16.28 -11.92 13.28
CA THR A 141 -15.59 -12.23 12.01
C THR A 141 -16.19 -13.46 11.33
N VAL A 142 -16.41 -14.56 12.07
CA VAL A 142 -17.05 -15.77 11.51
C VAL A 142 -18.49 -15.48 11.07
N LYS A 143 -19.25 -14.69 11.84
CA LYS A 143 -20.59 -14.22 11.44
C LYS A 143 -20.55 -13.34 10.18
N SER A 144 -19.53 -12.49 10.00
CA SER A 144 -19.39 -11.67 8.79
C SER A 144 -18.95 -12.48 7.58
N GLN A 145 -18.12 -13.50 7.76
CA GLN A 145 -17.72 -14.43 6.70
C GLN A 145 -18.91 -15.28 6.22
N LEU A 146 -19.71 -15.84 7.15
CA LEU A 146 -20.93 -16.57 6.81
C LEU A 146 -21.99 -15.67 6.13
N LYS A 147 -22.11 -14.40 6.56
CA LYS A 147 -22.94 -13.39 5.87
C LYS A 147 -22.40 -13.03 4.49
N MET A 148 -21.08 -13.03 4.28
CA MET A 148 -20.50 -12.81 2.97
C MET A 148 -20.85 -13.97 2.04
N GLU A 149 -20.67 -15.22 2.44
CA GLU A 149 -20.94 -16.39 1.57
C GLU A 149 -22.43 -16.54 1.21
N THR A 150 -23.34 -16.36 2.17
CA THR A 150 -24.79 -16.30 1.89
C THR A 150 -25.18 -15.04 1.11
N GLY A 151 -24.47 -13.93 1.36
CA GLY A 151 -24.61 -12.68 0.64
C GLY A 151 -24.15 -12.78 -0.83
N TYR A 152 -23.10 -13.53 -1.16
CA TYR A 152 -22.57 -13.67 -2.52
C TYR A 152 -23.58 -14.34 -3.47
N HIS A 153 -24.31 -15.35 -2.99
CA HIS A 153 -25.34 -16.01 -3.78
C HIS A 153 -26.60 -15.15 -3.96
N LEU A 154 -27.04 -14.45 -2.92
CA LEU A 154 -28.15 -13.49 -3.00
C LEU A 154 -27.78 -12.25 -3.83
N CYS A 155 -26.55 -11.74 -3.71
CA CYS A 155 -26.06 -10.58 -4.43
C CYS A 155 -25.87 -10.87 -5.91
N SER A 156 -25.46 -12.09 -6.30
CA SER A 156 -25.41 -12.52 -7.71
C SER A 156 -26.80 -12.54 -8.36
N ILE A 157 -27.82 -12.99 -7.62
CA ILE A 157 -29.23 -13.01 -8.09
C ILE A 157 -29.82 -11.59 -8.15
N VAL A 158 -29.50 -10.74 -7.16
CA VAL A 158 -29.93 -9.33 -7.13
C VAL A 158 -29.20 -8.49 -8.21
N LEU A 159 -27.92 -8.75 -8.48
CA LEU A 159 -27.15 -8.09 -9.55
C LEU A 159 -27.68 -8.43 -10.95
N LEU A 160 -28.10 -9.68 -11.18
CA LEU A 160 -28.79 -10.09 -12.42
C LEU A 160 -30.15 -9.38 -12.57
N ALA A 161 -30.84 -9.11 -11.47
CA ALA A 161 -32.11 -8.37 -11.47
C ALA A 161 -31.92 -6.84 -11.60
N MET A 162 -30.86 -6.27 -11.02
CA MET A 162 -30.56 -4.83 -11.07
C MET A 162 -29.93 -4.40 -12.40
N ALA A 163 -29.11 -5.25 -13.03
CA ALA A 163 -28.58 -5.00 -14.37
C ALA A 163 -29.67 -4.91 -15.45
N ALA A 164 -30.86 -5.47 -15.19
CA ALA A 164 -32.02 -5.35 -16.06
C ALA A 164 -32.82 -4.05 -15.85
N ALA A 165 -32.48 -3.21 -14.85
CA ALA A 165 -33.39 -2.19 -14.34
C ALA A 165 -32.77 -0.83 -13.91
N CYS A 166 -31.54 -0.45 -14.30
CA CYS A 166 -30.92 0.77 -13.76
C CYS A 166 -30.21 1.70 -14.78
N ASP A 167 -30.34 3.01 -14.51
CA ASP A 167 -29.72 4.15 -15.21
C ASP A 167 -28.27 4.44 -14.72
N ASP A 168 -27.58 5.33 -15.45
CA ASP A 168 -26.12 5.60 -15.45
C ASP A 168 -25.40 5.77 -14.09
N ALA A 169 -26.07 6.25 -13.04
CA ALA A 169 -25.43 6.42 -11.73
C ALA A 169 -25.15 5.08 -11.00
N CYS A 170 -25.91 4.02 -11.33
CA CYS A 170 -25.68 2.67 -10.80
C CYS A 170 -24.49 1.98 -11.52
N ALA A 171 -24.19 2.40 -12.75
CA ALA A 171 -23.16 1.77 -13.58
C ALA A 171 -21.77 1.82 -12.94
N GLN A 172 -21.40 2.90 -12.23
CA GLN A 172 -20.09 2.99 -11.56
C GLN A 172 -19.90 2.02 -10.38
N GLN A 173 -20.93 1.79 -9.57
CA GLN A 173 -20.85 0.83 -8.46
C GLN A 173 -20.90 -0.62 -8.96
N VAL A 174 -21.67 -0.87 -10.03
CA VAL A 174 -21.68 -2.16 -10.72
C VAL A 174 -20.33 -2.42 -11.40
N LEU A 175 -19.65 -1.40 -11.93
CA LEU A 175 -18.31 -1.52 -12.54
C LEU A 175 -17.27 -2.01 -11.52
N LEU A 176 -17.29 -1.49 -10.29
CA LEU A 176 -16.38 -1.92 -9.22
C LEU A 176 -16.63 -3.37 -8.79
N LEU A 177 -17.89 -3.81 -8.72
CA LEU A 177 -18.26 -5.19 -8.41
C LEU A 177 -17.97 -6.15 -9.57
N GLN A 178 -18.19 -5.72 -10.81
CA GLN A 178 -17.82 -6.47 -12.01
C GLN A 178 -16.31 -6.62 -12.12
N ASN A 179 -15.52 -5.59 -11.80
CA ASN A 179 -14.07 -5.70 -11.73
C ASN A 179 -13.64 -6.73 -10.68
N GLY A 180 -14.26 -6.74 -9.50
CA GLY A 180 -14.00 -7.75 -8.47
C GLY A 180 -14.31 -9.18 -8.93
N LEU A 181 -15.45 -9.39 -9.61
CA LEU A 181 -15.85 -10.70 -10.15
C LEU A 181 -14.98 -11.12 -11.35
N HIS A 182 -14.56 -10.18 -12.20
CA HIS A 182 -13.72 -10.46 -13.37
C HIS A 182 -12.27 -10.81 -12.97
N ILE A 183 -11.73 -10.17 -11.92
CA ILE A 183 -10.45 -10.56 -11.31
C ILE A 183 -10.53 -12.01 -10.82
N HIS A 184 -11.65 -12.40 -10.19
CA HIS A 184 -11.81 -13.75 -9.66
C HIS A 184 -12.01 -14.82 -10.75
N SER A 185 -12.77 -14.52 -11.82
CA SER A 185 -12.97 -15.47 -12.92
C SER A 185 -11.67 -15.72 -13.70
N ARG A 186 -10.86 -14.68 -13.94
CA ARG A 186 -9.54 -14.85 -14.59
C ARG A 186 -8.53 -15.58 -13.73
N ALA A 187 -8.60 -15.41 -12.40
CA ALA A 187 -7.76 -16.17 -11.48
C ALA A 187 -7.98 -17.69 -11.58
N LEU A 188 -9.20 -18.10 -11.94
CA LEU A 188 -9.61 -19.50 -12.08
C LEU A 188 -9.36 -20.08 -13.49
N GLU A 189 -9.32 -19.24 -14.52
CA GLU A 189 -9.21 -19.69 -15.93
C GLU A 189 -7.78 -19.72 -16.47
N THR A 190 -6.79 -19.18 -15.75
CA THR A 190 -5.39 -19.22 -16.20
C THR A 190 -4.76 -20.59 -15.92
N PRO A 191 -4.40 -21.37 -16.94
CA PRO A 191 -3.91 -22.74 -16.76
C PRO A 191 -2.58 -22.74 -16.01
N ASN A 192 -2.59 -23.23 -14.77
CA ASN A 192 -1.45 -23.73 -13.99
C ASN A 192 -0.13 -22.91 -14.05
N ARG A 193 -0.21 -21.60 -14.27
CA ARG A 193 0.94 -20.70 -14.18
C ARG A 193 1.09 -20.27 -12.74
N SER A 194 2.27 -20.55 -12.19
CA SER A 194 2.69 -20.01 -10.89
C SER A 194 2.56 -18.49 -10.92
N ARG A 195 1.88 -17.92 -9.94
CA ARG A 195 1.80 -16.48 -9.78
C ARG A 195 3.17 -15.93 -9.39
N PRO A 196 3.47 -14.65 -9.65
CA PRO A 196 4.77 -14.09 -9.28
C PRO A 196 5.11 -14.24 -7.79
N TRP A 197 4.11 -14.17 -6.90
CA TRP A 197 4.25 -14.36 -5.45
C TRP A 197 4.38 -15.81 -4.98
N ASP A 198 4.19 -16.79 -5.88
CA ASP A 198 4.55 -18.19 -5.59
C ASP A 198 6.07 -18.38 -5.70
N THR A 199 6.77 -17.47 -6.39
CA THR A 199 8.21 -17.52 -6.63
C THR A 199 9.00 -16.61 -5.69
N HIS A 200 8.55 -15.35 -5.50
CA HIS A 200 9.27 -14.34 -4.73
C HIS A 200 8.40 -13.72 -3.63
N PHE A 201 9.05 -13.17 -2.62
CA PHE A 201 8.43 -12.13 -1.79
C PHE A 201 8.57 -10.77 -2.46
N TYR A 202 7.59 -9.90 -2.22
CA TYR A 202 7.57 -8.53 -2.72
C TYR A 202 7.43 -7.55 -1.57
N LEU A 203 8.27 -6.52 -1.57
CA LEU A 203 8.17 -5.39 -0.64
C LEU A 203 8.06 -4.10 -1.45
N VAL A 204 6.94 -3.40 -1.29
CA VAL A 204 6.73 -2.07 -1.85
C VAL A 204 6.95 -1.05 -0.73
N GLY A 205 8.08 -0.37 -0.79
CA GLY A 205 8.52 0.61 0.19
C GLY A 205 8.41 2.03 -0.30
N THR A 206 8.03 2.94 0.58
CA THR A 206 8.03 4.37 0.30
C THR A 206 8.13 5.17 1.60
N HIS A 207 8.15 6.49 1.46
CA HIS A 207 8.38 7.45 2.52
C HIS A 207 7.46 8.65 2.36
N HIS A 208 7.23 9.38 3.46
CA HIS A 208 6.43 10.60 3.43
C HIS A 208 6.95 11.60 2.39
N LYS A 209 6.06 12.06 1.50
CA LYS A 209 6.37 12.95 0.37
C LYS A 209 7.37 12.42 -0.67
N ALA A 210 7.79 11.16 -0.62
CA ALA A 210 8.67 10.58 -1.63
C ALA A 210 7.96 10.14 -2.93
N GLY A 211 6.64 10.36 -3.05
CA GLY A 211 5.83 9.82 -4.15
C GLY A 211 5.10 8.52 -3.79
N SER A 212 4.77 8.34 -2.51
CA SER A 212 4.15 7.12 -2.00
C SER A 212 2.87 6.70 -2.70
N GLN A 213 1.99 7.66 -2.98
CA GLN A 213 0.73 7.41 -3.69
C GLN A 213 0.99 6.90 -5.11
N LEU A 214 1.88 7.56 -5.85
CA LEU A 214 2.23 7.22 -7.23
C LEU A 214 2.79 5.80 -7.34
N THR A 215 3.82 5.47 -6.54
CA THR A 215 4.43 4.13 -6.56
C THR A 215 3.48 3.06 -6.07
N ARG A 216 2.76 3.30 -4.96
CA ARG A 216 1.79 2.34 -4.42
C ARG A 216 0.70 2.03 -5.44
N ASN A 217 0.10 3.05 -6.04
CA ASN A 217 -1.01 2.87 -6.98
C ASN A 217 -0.54 2.23 -8.29
N THR A 218 0.66 2.57 -8.77
CA THR A 218 1.29 1.90 -9.93
C THR A 218 1.45 0.40 -9.67
N MET A 219 2.01 0.02 -8.52
CA MET A 219 2.16 -1.39 -8.14
C MET A 219 0.82 -2.08 -7.88
N LYS A 220 -0.15 -1.34 -7.33
CA LYS A 220 -1.50 -1.84 -7.07
C LYS A 220 -2.23 -2.24 -8.35
N TRP A 221 -2.12 -1.45 -9.42
CA TRP A 221 -2.68 -1.83 -10.73
C TRP A 221 -2.12 -3.15 -11.23
N ALA A 222 -0.80 -3.35 -11.13
CA ALA A 222 -0.17 -4.60 -11.51
C ALA A 222 -0.65 -5.78 -10.65
N PHE A 223 -0.61 -5.65 -9.33
CA PHE A 223 -1.01 -6.73 -8.44
C PHE A 223 -2.50 -7.10 -8.56
N ASP A 224 -3.38 -6.10 -8.67
CA ASP A 224 -4.82 -6.33 -8.83
C ASP A 224 -5.12 -7.04 -10.15
N TYR A 225 -4.50 -6.63 -11.26
CA TYR A 225 -4.65 -7.29 -12.55
C TYR A 225 -4.17 -8.74 -12.51
N LEU A 226 -3.04 -9.00 -11.86
CA LEU A 226 -2.47 -10.34 -11.73
C LEU A 226 -3.27 -11.24 -10.78
N GLY A 227 -4.28 -10.70 -10.09
CA GLY A 227 -5.17 -11.44 -9.19
C GLY A 227 -4.66 -11.58 -7.76
N ALA A 228 -3.76 -10.70 -7.32
CA ALA A 228 -3.27 -10.72 -5.95
C ALA A 228 -4.40 -10.37 -4.98
N ASN A 229 -4.66 -11.27 -4.03
CA ASN A 229 -5.73 -11.11 -3.04
C ASN A 229 -5.25 -11.29 -1.59
N TYR A 230 -3.94 -11.39 -1.37
CA TYR A 230 -3.33 -11.58 -0.06
C TYR A 230 -2.07 -10.73 0.06
N SER A 231 -2.21 -9.56 0.68
CA SER A 231 -1.11 -8.66 1.00
C SER A 231 -1.28 -8.04 2.39
N CYS A 232 -0.18 -7.56 2.96
CA CYS A 232 -0.18 -6.95 4.29
C CYS A 232 0.49 -5.57 4.32
N GLN A 233 0.19 -4.83 5.38
CA GLN A 233 0.76 -3.52 5.71
C GLN A 233 1.65 -3.65 6.94
N GLU A 234 2.87 -3.09 6.87
CA GLU A 234 3.82 -3.12 7.98
C GLU A 234 3.36 -2.21 9.13
N GLU A 235 2.79 -1.04 8.82
CA GLU A 235 2.40 -0.06 9.84
C GLU A 235 0.91 -0.19 10.26
N LEU A 236 0.65 0.00 11.56
CA LEU A 236 -0.71 -0.05 12.13
C LEU A 236 -1.60 1.08 11.62
N SER A 237 -1.05 2.30 11.55
CA SER A 237 -1.75 3.53 11.19
C SER A 237 -2.07 3.61 9.68
N GLN A 238 -1.40 2.79 8.88
CA GLN A 238 -1.50 2.80 7.43
C GLN A 238 -2.93 2.42 7.00
N ARG A 239 -3.57 3.32 6.25
CA ARG A 239 -4.92 3.12 5.69
C ARG A 239 -4.89 2.63 4.25
N ALA A 240 -3.76 2.82 3.57
CA ALA A 240 -3.59 2.52 2.16
C ALA A 240 -3.27 1.04 1.92
N THR A 241 -3.92 0.44 0.93
CA THR A 241 -3.72 -0.97 0.56
C THR A 241 -2.95 -1.09 -0.76
N ILE A 242 -2.18 -2.17 -0.92
CA ILE A 242 -1.45 -2.49 -2.16
C ILE A 242 -2.22 -3.44 -3.07
N THR A 243 -3.28 -4.08 -2.57
CA THR A 243 -4.25 -4.87 -3.35
C THR A 243 -5.69 -4.44 -3.00
N THR A 244 -6.62 -4.60 -3.93
CA THR A 244 -8.06 -4.33 -3.74
C THR A 244 -8.67 -5.39 -2.84
N ALA A 245 -8.38 -6.66 -3.11
CA ALA A 245 -8.80 -7.79 -2.28
C ALA A 245 -7.70 -8.14 -1.27
N GLY A 246 -8.09 -8.32 0.00
CA GLY A 246 -7.20 -8.80 1.07
C GLY A 246 -5.94 -7.97 1.28
N GLY A 247 -5.97 -6.65 1.01
CA GLY A 247 -4.82 -5.75 1.24
C GLY A 247 -4.82 -5.02 2.58
N ARG A 248 -5.68 -5.46 3.52
CA ARG A 248 -5.83 -4.87 4.87
C ARG A 248 -5.22 -5.72 5.98
N HIS A 249 -4.56 -6.83 5.64
CA HIS A 249 -3.85 -7.61 6.65
C HIS A 249 -2.72 -6.78 7.24
N LYS A 250 -2.35 -7.08 8.48
CA LYS A 250 -1.21 -6.47 9.14
C LYS A 250 -0.07 -7.47 9.15
N CYS A 251 1.14 -7.07 8.75
CA CYS A 251 2.22 -8.02 8.52
C CYS A 251 2.63 -8.78 9.79
N PHE A 252 2.49 -8.17 10.97
CA PHE A 252 2.74 -8.88 12.24
C PHE A 252 1.69 -9.95 12.58
N LEU A 253 0.49 -9.91 11.98
CA LEU A 253 -0.57 -10.94 12.14
C LEU A 253 -0.60 -11.93 10.98
N SER A 254 -0.04 -11.54 9.83
CA SER A 254 -0.02 -12.31 8.59
C SER A 254 1.40 -12.30 7.99
N PRO A 255 2.41 -12.82 8.70
CA PRO A 255 3.80 -12.78 8.24
C PRO A 255 4.06 -13.68 7.03
N ASP A 256 3.09 -14.52 6.67
CA ASP A 256 3.10 -15.39 5.50
C ASP A 256 2.61 -14.69 4.22
N CYS A 257 2.10 -13.45 4.33
CA CYS A 257 1.81 -12.63 3.16
C CYS A 257 3.06 -12.49 2.29
N ARG A 258 2.94 -12.74 0.98
CA ARG A 258 4.07 -12.64 0.05
C ARG A 258 4.26 -11.24 -0.53
N ILE A 259 3.30 -10.34 -0.28
CA ILE A 259 3.31 -8.95 -0.74
C ILE A 259 3.14 -8.05 0.47
N HIS A 260 4.18 -7.30 0.79
CA HIS A 260 4.23 -6.35 1.89
C HIS A 260 4.24 -4.93 1.36
N PHE A 261 3.52 -4.04 2.02
CA PHE A 261 3.54 -2.60 1.76
C PHE A 261 3.95 -1.83 3.00
N ASP A 262 4.93 -0.95 2.86
CA ASP A 262 5.45 -0.11 3.92
C ASP A 262 5.59 1.35 3.44
N ASN A 263 4.95 2.27 4.15
CA ASN A 263 4.97 3.71 3.85
C ASN A 263 5.96 4.49 4.73
N THR A 264 6.61 3.80 5.67
CA THR A 264 7.65 4.28 6.59
C THR A 264 8.81 3.30 6.60
N MET A 265 9.16 2.77 5.42
CA MET A 265 10.10 1.66 5.30
C MET A 265 11.45 2.01 5.89
N SER A 266 11.93 1.20 6.82
CA SER A 266 13.27 1.33 7.41
C SER A 266 14.21 0.22 6.94
N LEU A 267 15.50 0.37 7.24
CA LEU A 267 16.48 -0.69 7.01
C LEU A 267 16.12 -1.98 7.76
N ASP A 268 15.58 -1.87 8.97
CA ASP A 268 15.11 -3.01 9.76
C ASP A 268 13.97 -3.74 9.07
N THR A 269 12.96 -3.03 8.54
CA THR A 269 11.88 -3.67 7.78
C THR A 269 12.43 -4.41 6.56
N LEU A 270 13.36 -3.79 5.81
CA LEU A 270 14.00 -4.41 4.66
C LEU A 270 14.75 -5.70 5.06
N GLN A 271 15.54 -5.67 6.12
CA GLN A 271 16.30 -6.84 6.60
C GLN A 271 15.37 -7.96 7.07
N ARG A 272 14.30 -7.65 7.81
CA ARG A 272 13.30 -8.64 8.22
C ARG A 272 12.64 -9.30 7.01
N ASN A 273 12.27 -8.53 6.00
CA ASN A 273 11.65 -9.06 4.78
C ASN A 273 12.64 -9.92 3.97
N ARG A 274 13.94 -9.57 3.92
CA ARG A 274 14.97 -10.43 3.32
C ARG A 274 15.10 -11.76 4.06
N GLN A 275 15.04 -11.75 5.39
CA GLN A 275 15.07 -12.96 6.21
C GLN A 275 13.83 -13.84 5.99
N LEU A 276 12.63 -13.23 5.99
CA LEU A 276 11.37 -13.94 5.71
C LEU A 276 11.36 -14.56 4.31
N ALA A 277 11.94 -13.86 3.33
CA ALA A 277 12.01 -14.35 1.96
C ALA A 277 12.88 -15.61 1.80
N GLY A 278 13.97 -15.72 2.57
CA GLY A 278 14.86 -16.88 2.55
C GLY A 278 15.27 -17.29 1.14
N ALA A 279 15.10 -18.57 0.81
CA ALA A 279 15.47 -19.12 -0.49
C ALA A 279 14.56 -18.67 -1.65
N ALA A 280 13.34 -18.18 -1.37
CA ALA A 280 12.44 -17.66 -2.40
C ALA A 280 12.97 -16.33 -2.98
N GLY A 281 13.80 -15.62 -2.22
CA GLY A 281 14.31 -14.31 -2.61
C GLY A 281 13.26 -13.21 -2.49
N LEU A 282 13.75 -11.97 -2.42
CA LEU A 282 12.95 -10.77 -2.27
C LEU A 282 13.06 -9.90 -3.53
N LYS A 283 11.96 -9.22 -3.87
CA LYS A 283 11.91 -8.15 -4.87
C LYS A 283 11.39 -6.90 -4.19
N VAL A 284 12.24 -5.89 -4.08
CA VAL A 284 11.95 -4.63 -3.39
C VAL A 284 11.86 -3.52 -4.42
N VAL A 285 10.80 -2.73 -4.35
CA VAL A 285 10.82 -1.38 -4.93
C VAL A 285 10.78 -0.38 -3.79
N GLN A 286 11.73 0.55 -3.78
CA GLN A 286 11.59 1.75 -2.95
C GLN A 286 11.48 2.99 -3.82
N THR A 287 10.76 4.00 -3.33
CA THR A 287 10.77 5.31 -3.98
C THR A 287 11.74 6.24 -3.28
N VAL A 288 12.62 6.87 -4.05
CA VAL A 288 13.48 7.97 -3.60
C VAL A 288 13.07 9.27 -4.30
N ARG A 289 13.16 10.40 -3.59
CA ARG A 289 12.86 11.74 -4.13
C ARG A 289 13.89 12.72 -3.59
N ASP A 290 14.14 13.83 -4.30
CA ASP A 290 15.03 14.88 -3.84
C ASP A 290 14.63 15.39 -2.43
N PRO A 291 15.45 15.21 -1.38
CA PRO A 291 15.16 15.70 -0.03
C PRO A 291 14.78 17.19 0.05
N LYS A 292 15.37 18.04 -0.79
CA LYS A 292 15.01 19.47 -0.86
C LYS A 292 13.57 19.66 -1.33
N ALA A 293 13.15 18.89 -2.34
CA ALA A 293 11.78 18.92 -2.83
C ALA A 293 10.82 18.32 -1.80
N MET A 294 11.19 17.22 -1.15
CA MET A 294 10.39 16.57 -0.11
C MET A 294 10.11 17.52 1.08
N LEU A 295 11.12 18.22 1.61
CA LEU A 295 10.95 19.14 2.74
C LEU A 295 10.00 20.29 2.39
N ALA A 296 10.18 20.91 1.22
CA ALA A 296 9.29 21.96 0.74
C ALA A 296 7.86 21.44 0.52
N SER A 297 7.73 20.24 -0.04
CA SER A 297 6.46 19.58 -0.28
C SER A 297 5.73 19.23 1.02
N ALA A 298 6.47 18.83 2.06
CA ALA A 298 5.94 18.57 3.40
C ALA A 298 5.41 19.85 4.06
N TYR A 299 6.17 20.95 4.01
CA TYR A 299 5.73 22.25 4.51
C TYR A 299 4.45 22.71 3.82
N CYS A 300 4.45 22.80 2.48
CA CYS A 300 3.28 23.29 1.74
C CYS A 300 2.02 22.46 1.98
N TYR A 301 2.17 21.17 2.25
CA TYR A 301 1.07 20.26 2.51
C TYR A 301 0.49 20.44 3.92
N HIS A 302 1.34 20.43 4.95
CA HIS A 302 0.89 20.58 6.34
C HIS A 302 0.43 22.01 6.66
N HIS A 303 1.08 23.01 6.05
CA HIS A 303 0.73 24.42 6.21
C HIS A 303 -0.70 24.75 5.73
N ARG A 304 -1.21 24.03 4.72
CA ARG A 304 -2.61 24.21 4.28
C ARG A 304 -3.64 23.41 5.08
N GLY A 305 -3.18 22.68 6.11
CA GLY A 305 -4.05 21.95 7.02
C GLY A 305 -4.36 20.51 6.61
N GLU A 306 -3.52 19.87 5.80
CA GLU A 306 -3.69 18.45 5.48
C GLU A 306 -3.01 17.53 6.50
N GLU A 307 -3.49 16.28 6.61
CA GLU A 307 -3.03 15.26 7.59
C GLU A 307 -2.98 15.77 9.05
N PRO A 308 -4.11 16.19 9.63
CA PRO A 308 -4.16 16.60 11.03
C PRO A 308 -3.67 15.48 11.95
N GLY A 309 -2.77 15.83 12.88
CA GLY A 309 -2.18 14.90 13.84
C GLY A 309 -1.00 14.07 13.32
N ASN A 310 -0.47 14.36 12.13
CA ASN A 310 0.78 13.75 11.68
C ASN A 310 1.95 14.20 12.59
N PRO A 311 2.70 13.26 13.20
CA PRO A 311 3.75 13.60 14.17
C PRO A 311 4.97 14.31 13.57
N ILE A 312 5.06 14.44 12.24
CA ILE A 312 6.13 15.18 11.58
C ILE A 312 5.96 16.70 11.76
N ALA A 313 4.74 17.19 12.01
CA ALA A 313 4.41 18.61 12.09
C ALA A 313 3.77 18.97 13.43
N THR A 314 4.10 20.14 13.97
CA THR A 314 3.41 20.67 15.16
C THR A 314 2.03 21.19 14.76
N TRP A 315 0.99 20.49 15.18
CA TRP A 315 -0.40 20.80 14.84
C TRP A 315 -1.13 21.52 15.98
N PRO A 316 -1.94 22.57 15.71
CA PRO A 316 -2.24 23.17 14.40
C PRO A 316 -1.25 24.27 13.96
N ASP A 317 -0.22 24.56 14.77
CA ASP A 317 0.61 25.76 14.64
C ASP A 317 1.28 25.90 13.27
N ILE A 318 1.67 24.78 12.63
CA ILE A 318 2.25 24.74 11.28
C ILE A 318 1.44 25.49 10.22
N MET A 319 0.12 25.59 10.40
CA MET A 319 -0.79 26.30 9.49
C MET A 319 -0.62 27.83 9.52
N THR A 320 0.00 28.35 10.57
CA THR A 320 0.21 29.80 10.77
C THR A 320 1.66 30.22 10.60
N MET A 321 2.59 29.26 10.62
CA MET A 321 4.02 29.50 10.45
C MET A 321 4.37 29.95 9.03
N GLY A 322 5.30 30.89 8.92
CA GLY A 322 5.89 31.24 7.63
C GLY A 322 6.78 30.11 7.07
N PRO A 323 7.21 30.15 5.79
CA PRO A 323 7.97 29.06 5.18
C PRO A 323 9.24 28.66 5.91
N LEU A 324 10.04 29.62 6.39
CA LEU A 324 11.28 29.33 7.12
C LEU A 324 11.00 28.66 8.47
N GLU A 325 10.03 29.21 9.20
CA GLU A 325 9.62 28.73 10.52
C GLU A 325 9.02 27.33 10.43
N GLY A 326 8.07 27.12 9.52
CA GLY A 326 7.44 25.82 9.32
C GLY A 326 8.41 24.76 8.77
N MET A 327 9.37 25.12 7.92
CA MET A 327 10.43 24.18 7.55
C MET A 327 11.30 23.79 8.74
N ARG A 328 11.63 24.73 9.64
CA ARG A 328 12.38 24.42 10.86
C ARG A 328 11.62 23.48 11.80
N ASP A 329 10.31 23.68 11.92
CA ASP A 329 9.43 22.80 12.70
C ASP A 329 9.42 21.37 12.14
N LEU A 330 9.28 21.22 10.82
CA LEU A 330 9.24 19.92 10.14
C LEU A 330 10.58 19.22 10.04
N PHE A 331 11.68 19.97 10.09
CA PHE A 331 13.00 19.48 9.74
C PHE A 331 13.45 18.26 10.57
N PRO A 332 13.31 18.22 11.92
CA PRO A 332 13.67 17.04 12.70
C PRO A 332 12.93 15.77 12.27
N GLY A 333 11.62 15.85 12.05
CA GLY A 333 10.81 14.71 11.60
C GLY A 333 11.18 14.27 10.19
N MET A 334 11.37 15.21 9.27
CA MET A 334 11.80 14.91 7.90
C MET A 334 13.22 14.34 7.81
N MET A 335 14.12 14.71 8.74
CA MET A 335 15.47 14.14 8.77
C MET A 335 15.47 12.64 9.12
N VAL A 336 14.50 12.16 9.92
CA VAL A 336 14.32 10.71 10.13
C VAL A 336 13.95 10.04 8.81
N VAL A 337 12.94 10.59 8.12
CA VAL A 337 12.49 10.10 6.80
C VAL A 337 13.62 10.08 5.78
N PHE A 338 14.46 11.11 5.74
CA PHE A 338 15.60 11.20 4.83
C PHE A 338 16.68 10.17 5.14
N ARG A 339 16.93 9.89 6.42
CA ARG A 339 17.92 8.89 6.85
C ARG A 339 17.44 7.49 6.51
N ASP A 340 16.19 7.14 6.81
CA ASP A 340 15.63 5.82 6.47
C ASP A 340 15.73 5.56 4.95
N MET A 341 15.31 6.54 4.15
CA MET A 341 15.39 6.47 2.69
C MET A 341 16.84 6.30 2.19
N LEU A 342 17.79 7.05 2.78
CA LEU A 342 19.21 6.95 2.43
C LEU A 342 19.82 5.61 2.85
N GLU A 343 19.51 5.13 4.05
CA GLU A 343 20.03 3.86 4.57
C GLU A 343 19.58 2.70 3.68
N ILE A 344 18.32 2.68 3.25
CA ILE A 344 17.85 1.68 2.29
C ILE A 344 18.57 1.83 0.95
N TYR A 345 18.74 3.07 0.46
CA TYR A 345 19.42 3.33 -0.80
C TYR A 345 20.87 2.80 -0.78
N GLN A 346 21.59 3.02 0.32
CA GLN A 346 22.97 2.54 0.51
C GLN A 346 23.06 1.03 0.74
N ASN A 347 22.00 0.40 1.26
CA ASN A 347 21.91 -1.04 1.51
C ASN A 347 21.10 -1.79 0.43
N SER A 348 20.86 -1.13 -0.70
CA SER A 348 20.18 -1.72 -1.85
C SER A 348 21.07 -2.77 -2.51
N GLY A 349 20.51 -3.97 -2.68
CA GLY A 349 21.18 -5.07 -3.37
C GLY A 349 20.66 -5.23 -4.80
N ARG A 350 20.96 -6.38 -5.41
CA ARG A 350 20.35 -6.80 -6.69
C ARG A 350 18.84 -7.08 -6.56
N ASP A 351 18.37 -7.20 -5.34
CA ASP A 351 16.98 -7.41 -4.97
C ASP A 351 16.18 -6.11 -4.79
N THR A 352 16.82 -4.93 -4.95
CA THR A 352 16.17 -3.63 -4.73
C THR A 352 16.23 -2.73 -5.97
N TYR A 353 15.06 -2.29 -6.42
CA TYR A 353 14.90 -1.24 -7.41
C TYR A 353 14.62 0.10 -6.74
N ASN A 354 15.54 1.04 -6.92
CA ASN A 354 15.41 2.41 -6.42
C ASN A 354 14.69 3.28 -7.47
N SER A 355 13.38 3.38 -7.33
CA SER A 355 12.53 4.20 -8.20
C SER A 355 12.68 5.68 -7.84
N ARG A 356 13.20 6.51 -8.74
CA ARG A 356 13.24 7.96 -8.54
C ARG A 356 11.89 8.57 -8.88
N PHE A 357 11.34 9.37 -7.98
CA PHE A 357 10.09 10.09 -8.21
C PHE A 357 10.17 10.97 -9.46
N GLU A 358 11.29 11.65 -9.64
CA GLU A 358 11.50 12.56 -10.76
C GLU A 358 11.40 11.84 -12.12
N ASP A 359 11.88 10.59 -12.21
CA ASP A 359 11.81 9.81 -13.45
C ASP A 359 10.37 9.39 -13.76
N LEU A 360 9.56 9.09 -12.73
CA LEU A 360 8.13 8.84 -12.89
C LEU A 360 7.33 10.10 -13.24
N SER A 361 7.71 11.26 -12.69
CA SER A 361 6.89 12.48 -12.79
C SER A 361 7.34 13.45 -13.89
N TYR A 362 8.47 13.21 -14.57
CA TYR A 362 9.04 14.20 -15.49
C TYR A 362 8.18 14.44 -16.74
N SER A 363 7.70 13.36 -17.36
CA SER A 363 6.85 13.39 -18.55
C SER A 363 6.17 12.04 -18.74
N SER A 364 5.15 11.99 -19.59
CA SER A 364 4.49 10.75 -19.98
C SER A 364 5.44 9.69 -20.57
N ASP A 365 6.39 10.09 -21.42
CA ASP A 365 7.36 9.16 -22.00
C ASP A 365 8.33 8.62 -20.94
N SER A 366 8.76 9.49 -20.01
CA SER A 366 9.63 9.10 -18.88
C SER A 366 8.92 8.12 -17.96
N PHE A 367 7.63 8.35 -17.68
CA PHE A 367 6.79 7.43 -16.93
C PHE A 367 6.74 6.05 -17.58
N ASP A 368 6.49 5.97 -18.89
CA ASP A 368 6.39 4.69 -19.62
C ASP A 368 7.69 3.89 -19.57
N VAL A 369 8.82 4.55 -19.83
CA VAL A 369 10.16 3.93 -19.76
C VAL A 369 10.45 3.42 -18.34
N HIS A 370 10.12 4.24 -17.33
CA HIS A 370 10.41 3.90 -15.94
C HIS A 370 9.51 2.78 -15.41
N VAL A 371 8.21 2.81 -15.71
CA VAL A 371 7.26 1.75 -15.33
C VAL A 371 7.62 0.44 -16.01
N LYS A 372 8.02 0.48 -17.30
CA LYS A 372 8.53 -0.71 -17.97
C LYS A 372 9.73 -1.30 -17.22
N THR A 373 10.72 -0.47 -16.90
CA THR A 373 11.94 -0.91 -16.20
C THR A 373 11.61 -1.47 -14.81
N LEU A 374 10.69 -0.83 -14.09
CA LEU A 374 10.19 -1.29 -12.79
C LEU A 374 9.53 -2.67 -12.90
N PHE A 375 8.60 -2.87 -13.83
CA PHE A 375 7.90 -4.15 -13.97
C PHE A 375 8.79 -5.26 -14.51
N ASP A 376 9.72 -4.95 -15.41
CA ASP A 376 10.77 -5.88 -15.85
C ASP A 376 11.63 -6.34 -14.65
N PHE A 377 11.98 -5.42 -13.74
CA PHE A 377 12.73 -5.78 -12.53
C PHE A 377 11.91 -6.64 -11.55
N MET A 378 10.67 -6.23 -11.30
CA MET A 378 9.80 -6.85 -10.29
C MET A 378 9.37 -8.25 -10.72
N PHE A 379 8.95 -8.40 -11.98
CA PHE A 379 8.32 -9.63 -12.45
C PHE A 379 9.15 -10.40 -13.48
N GLY A 380 10.06 -9.73 -14.21
CA GLY A 380 10.96 -10.40 -15.16
C GLY A 380 10.22 -11.28 -16.16
N ASP A 381 10.64 -12.53 -16.26
CA ASP A 381 10.08 -13.56 -17.12
C ASP A 381 8.91 -14.35 -16.48
N LEU A 382 8.48 -13.98 -15.28
CA LEU A 382 7.33 -14.60 -14.61
C LEU A 382 5.99 -14.21 -15.26
N LEU A 383 5.99 -13.15 -16.07
CA LEU A 383 4.83 -12.70 -16.83
C LEU A 383 5.05 -12.91 -18.32
N THR A 384 3.95 -13.10 -19.04
CA THR A 384 3.95 -12.99 -20.49
C THR A 384 4.08 -11.54 -20.94
N GLU A 385 4.45 -11.37 -22.21
CA GLU A 385 4.52 -10.03 -22.78
C GLU A 385 3.15 -9.35 -22.90
N GLU A 386 2.07 -10.13 -23.05
CA GLU A 386 0.70 -9.61 -22.99
C GLU A 386 0.34 -9.11 -21.59
N GLU A 387 0.68 -9.87 -20.54
CA GLU A 387 0.47 -9.44 -19.15
C GLU A 387 1.29 -8.19 -18.83
N HIS A 388 2.58 -8.16 -19.23
CA HIS A 388 3.44 -6.98 -19.08
C HIS A 388 2.85 -5.75 -19.77
N GLU A 389 2.43 -5.88 -21.02
CA GLU A 389 1.84 -4.75 -21.74
C GLU A 389 0.55 -4.26 -21.08
N HIS A 390 -0.29 -5.19 -20.61
CA HIS A 390 -1.54 -4.83 -19.97
C HIS A 390 -1.35 -4.11 -18.63
N ILE A 391 -0.44 -4.58 -17.76
CA ILE A 391 -0.16 -3.88 -16.50
C ILE A 391 0.49 -2.52 -16.73
N ARG A 392 1.31 -2.38 -17.78
CA ARG A 392 1.87 -1.08 -18.20
C ARG A 392 0.77 -0.12 -18.64
N GLU A 393 -0.19 -0.59 -19.43
CA GLU A 393 -1.34 0.21 -19.86
C GLU A 393 -2.20 0.65 -18.66
N LEU A 394 -2.50 -0.25 -17.72
CA LEU A 394 -3.22 0.10 -16.50
C LEU A 394 -2.46 1.12 -15.63
N ALA A 395 -1.14 0.96 -15.50
CA ALA A 395 -0.31 1.90 -14.76
C ALA A 395 -0.37 3.32 -15.32
N LYS A 396 -0.67 3.51 -16.62
CA LYS A 396 -0.83 4.84 -17.23
C LYS A 396 -1.91 5.69 -16.58
N HIS A 397 -2.87 5.09 -15.86
CA HIS A 397 -3.85 5.83 -15.06
C HIS A 397 -3.20 6.66 -13.95
N GLU A 398 -2.01 6.27 -13.48
CA GLU A 398 -1.28 7.01 -12.44
C GLU A 398 -0.28 8.04 -13.00
N ASP A 399 -0.10 8.12 -14.32
CA ASP A 399 0.77 9.14 -14.91
C ASP A 399 0.20 10.54 -14.64
N LEU A 400 0.98 11.38 -13.97
CA LEU A 400 0.60 12.73 -13.57
C LEU A 400 0.34 13.67 -14.76
N HIS A 401 0.77 13.32 -15.97
CA HIS A 401 0.62 14.16 -17.17
C HIS A 401 -0.58 13.79 -18.07
N ARG A 402 -1.15 12.60 -17.90
CA ARG A 402 -2.27 12.11 -18.74
C ARG A 402 -3.37 11.37 -17.97
N GLY A 403 -3.12 11.02 -16.71
CA GLY A 403 -4.04 10.28 -15.86
C GLY A 403 -5.14 11.17 -15.31
N GLU A 404 -6.26 11.28 -16.03
CA GLU A 404 -7.45 11.99 -15.52
C GLU A 404 -8.22 11.17 -14.46
N ASN A 405 -8.03 9.85 -14.45
CA ASN A 405 -8.82 8.89 -13.66
C ASN A 405 -7.96 7.94 -12.79
N GLY A 406 -6.73 8.32 -12.46
CA GLY A 406 -5.90 7.53 -11.55
C GLY A 406 -6.50 7.41 -10.16
N LEU A 407 -6.07 6.39 -9.40
CA LEU A 407 -6.35 6.31 -7.96
C LEU A 407 -5.75 7.50 -7.20
N SER A 408 -4.74 8.13 -7.80
CA SER A 408 -4.16 9.39 -7.32
C SER A 408 -4.97 10.63 -7.75
N ALA A 409 -5.83 10.52 -8.78
CA ALA A 409 -6.68 11.61 -9.25
C ALA A 409 -7.81 11.87 -8.24
N GLY A 410 -7.98 13.13 -7.85
CA GLY A 410 -9.05 13.55 -6.93
C GLY A 410 -8.69 13.54 -5.44
N ILE A 411 -7.55 12.96 -5.05
CA ILE A 411 -7.04 13.16 -3.69
C ILE A 411 -6.16 14.41 -3.71
N ASN A 412 -6.53 15.44 -2.93
CA ASN A 412 -5.86 16.76 -2.88
C ASN A 412 -4.46 16.70 -2.25
N HIS A 413 -3.56 15.87 -2.77
CA HIS A 413 -2.18 15.67 -2.29
C HIS A 413 -1.13 16.42 -3.09
N THR A 414 -1.53 17.24 -4.07
CA THR A 414 -0.63 18.13 -4.81
C THR A 414 -0.46 19.46 -4.06
N ASN A 415 0.69 20.10 -4.19
CA ASN A 415 0.92 21.45 -3.68
C ASN A 415 0.84 22.47 -4.83
N SER A 416 0.60 23.73 -4.50
CA SER A 416 0.78 24.79 -5.50
C SER A 416 2.27 24.94 -5.84
N GLU A 417 2.55 25.12 -7.14
CA GLU A 417 3.93 25.34 -7.62
C GLU A 417 4.56 26.57 -6.96
N ASP A 418 3.75 27.61 -6.73
CA ASP A 418 4.19 28.84 -6.07
C ASP A 418 4.66 28.58 -4.64
N CYS A 419 3.93 27.77 -3.86
CA CYS A 419 4.34 27.43 -2.50
C CYS A 419 5.66 26.64 -2.52
N GLU A 420 5.77 25.60 -3.35
CA GLU A 420 6.97 24.77 -3.38
C GLU A 420 8.19 25.54 -3.92
N ARG A 421 8.00 26.44 -4.88
CA ARG A 421 9.08 27.31 -5.39
C ARG A 421 9.55 28.29 -4.32
N ASN A 422 8.63 28.98 -3.65
CA ASN A 422 8.97 29.97 -2.61
C ASN A 422 9.65 29.29 -1.42
N THR A 423 9.12 28.16 -0.97
CA THR A 423 9.67 27.40 0.17
C THR A 423 11.08 26.88 -0.12
N ARG A 424 11.33 26.36 -1.34
CA ARG A 424 12.68 25.92 -1.75
C ARG A 424 13.71 27.05 -1.76
N ALA A 425 13.30 28.27 -2.12
CA ALA A 425 14.19 29.44 -2.11
C ALA A 425 14.54 29.88 -0.68
N VAL A 426 13.59 29.73 0.26
CA VAL A 426 13.81 30.05 1.67
C VAL A 426 14.76 29.06 2.35
N LEU A 427 14.78 27.79 1.94
CA LEU A 427 15.67 26.78 2.52
C LEU A 427 17.16 27.18 2.39
N GLU A 428 17.53 27.85 1.30
CA GLU A 428 18.90 28.34 1.07
C GLU A 428 19.33 29.43 2.07
N GLN A 429 18.38 30.03 2.80
CA GLN A 429 18.62 31.03 3.83
C GLN A 429 18.82 30.40 5.22
N ALA A 430 18.73 29.08 5.35
CA ALA A 430 18.96 28.32 6.57
C ALA A 430 20.14 27.37 6.37
N PRO A 431 21.39 27.84 6.55
CA PRO A 431 22.59 27.05 6.23
C PRO A 431 22.65 25.70 6.96
N ASP A 432 22.22 25.68 8.22
CA ASP A 432 22.16 24.49 9.07
C ASP A 432 21.28 23.38 8.47
N MET A 433 20.06 23.72 8.04
CA MET A 433 19.17 22.76 7.38
C MET A 433 19.63 22.45 5.97
N TYR A 434 20.07 23.48 5.23
CA TYR A 434 20.44 23.37 3.83
C TYR A 434 21.64 22.44 3.63
N GLU A 435 22.69 22.58 4.45
CA GLU A 435 23.89 21.74 4.38
C GLU A 435 23.54 20.27 4.63
N ALA A 436 22.81 19.97 5.70
CA ALA A 436 22.36 18.61 6.00
C ALA A 436 21.51 18.02 4.86
N VAL A 437 20.62 18.81 4.26
CA VAL A 437 19.84 18.39 3.07
C VAL A 437 20.77 18.15 1.87
N GLN A 438 21.77 19.00 1.63
CA GLN A 438 22.72 18.81 0.53
C GLN A 438 23.56 17.53 0.71
N GLU A 439 23.96 17.19 1.92
CA GLU A 439 24.70 15.96 2.21
C GLU A 439 23.88 14.71 1.82
N ILE A 440 22.61 14.65 2.23
CA ILE A 440 21.73 13.54 1.84
C ILE A 440 21.49 13.54 0.33
N ARG A 441 21.25 14.70 -0.29
CA ARG A 441 21.10 14.82 -1.75
C ARG A 441 22.33 14.31 -2.50
N HIS A 442 23.52 14.58 -1.97
CA HIS A 442 24.77 14.07 -2.52
C HIS A 442 24.81 12.54 -2.43
N ALA A 443 24.51 11.99 -1.27
CA ALA A 443 24.55 10.55 -1.02
C ALA A 443 23.52 9.76 -1.84
N LEU A 444 22.36 10.35 -2.14
CA LEU A 444 21.33 9.79 -3.03
C LEU A 444 21.62 9.99 -4.54
N GLY A 445 22.72 10.69 -4.88
CA GLY A 445 23.10 10.94 -6.26
C GLY A 445 22.24 11.97 -7.00
N TYR A 446 21.64 12.93 -6.27
CA TYR A 446 20.97 14.10 -6.87
C TYR A 446 21.94 15.22 -7.22
N LEU A 447 23.08 15.28 -6.53
CA LEU A 447 24.17 16.20 -6.85
C LEU A 447 25.25 15.44 -7.62
N ARG A 448 25.47 15.78 -8.88
CA ARG A 448 26.67 15.33 -9.58
C ARG A 448 27.88 15.90 -8.85
N ARG A 449 28.84 15.04 -8.47
CA ARG A 449 30.16 15.49 -7.99
C ARG A 449 30.75 16.40 -9.06
N LYS A 450 30.91 17.69 -8.76
CA LYS A 450 31.67 18.61 -9.64
C LYS A 450 33.08 18.05 -9.94
N SER A 451 33.64 17.25 -9.02
CA SER A 451 34.93 16.58 -9.19
C SER A 451 34.90 15.35 -10.11
N GLN A 452 33.76 14.71 -10.33
CA GLN A 452 33.66 13.57 -11.27
C GLN A 452 33.55 14.05 -12.73
N MET A 453 33.29 15.34 -12.96
CA MET A 453 33.50 15.97 -14.28
C MET A 453 34.95 16.41 -14.55
N GLN A 454 35.87 16.21 -13.60
CA GLN A 454 37.28 16.57 -13.76
C GLN A 454 38.24 15.37 -13.86
N GLY A 455 37.79 14.13 -13.59
CA GLY A 455 38.70 12.99 -13.42
C GLY A 455 38.30 11.67 -14.09
N GLU A 456 37.05 11.49 -14.50
CA GLU A 456 36.68 10.48 -15.50
C GLU A 456 36.52 11.24 -16.80
N GLU A 457 37.21 10.77 -17.85
CA GLU A 457 37.24 11.34 -19.20
C GLU A 457 36.17 12.39 -19.39
N ALA A 458 36.61 13.66 -19.49
CA ALA A 458 35.78 14.67 -20.09
C ALA A 458 35.17 14.00 -21.33
N TRP A 459 33.87 13.71 -21.26
CA TRP A 459 33.01 13.99 -22.38
C TRP A 459 33.34 15.45 -22.65
N GLN A 460 34.37 15.66 -23.47
CA GLN A 460 34.49 16.84 -24.28
C GLN A 460 33.06 16.98 -24.76
N PHE A 461 32.41 18.08 -24.35
CA PHE A 461 31.28 18.57 -25.10
C PHE A 461 31.67 18.31 -26.54
N ILE A 462 30.97 17.38 -27.19
CA ILE A 462 31.20 17.06 -28.59
C ILE A 462 31.24 18.45 -29.20
N SER A 463 32.42 18.89 -29.65
CA SER A 463 32.59 20.28 -30.04
C SER A 463 31.49 20.57 -31.05
N GLU A 464 31.05 21.81 -31.18
CA GLU A 464 30.04 22.14 -32.18
C GLU A 464 30.44 21.57 -33.56
N ASP A 465 31.74 21.49 -33.83
CA ASP A 465 32.36 20.82 -34.97
C ASP A 465 32.16 19.29 -34.98
N ALA A 466 32.32 18.57 -33.88
CA ALA A 466 32.09 17.13 -33.84
C ALA A 466 30.59 16.76 -33.88
N ILE A 467 29.69 17.63 -33.38
CA ILE A 467 28.24 17.47 -33.57
C ILE A 467 27.90 17.70 -35.03
N ARG A 468 28.49 18.73 -35.65
CA ARG A 468 28.34 19.03 -37.07
C ARG A 468 28.87 17.90 -37.94
N GLU A 469 30.02 17.33 -37.62
CA GLU A 469 30.60 16.19 -38.33
C GLU A 469 29.70 14.94 -38.22
N LEU A 470 29.15 14.68 -37.03
CA LEU A 470 28.21 13.57 -36.84
C LEU A 470 26.92 13.79 -37.65
N LEU A 471 26.38 15.01 -37.66
CA LEU A 471 25.20 15.37 -38.46
C LEU A 471 25.47 15.24 -39.97
N GLU A 472 26.64 15.67 -40.44
CA GLU A 472 27.06 15.50 -41.84
C GLU A 472 27.17 14.02 -42.22
N ARG A 473 27.76 13.19 -41.34
CA ARG A 473 27.84 11.74 -41.55
C ARG A 473 26.47 11.08 -41.58
N LEU A 474 25.54 11.49 -40.72
CA LEU A 474 24.16 10.98 -40.71
C LEU A 474 23.37 11.40 -41.96
N LEU A 475 23.55 12.64 -42.42
CA LEU A 475 22.96 13.13 -43.66
C LEU A 475 23.51 12.38 -44.89
N GLU A 476 24.81 12.13 -44.93
CA GLU A 476 25.45 11.35 -45.98
C GLU A 476 25.00 9.89 -45.96
N PHE A 477 24.89 9.29 -44.78
CA PHE A 477 24.34 7.94 -44.61
C PHE A 477 22.89 7.85 -45.12
N ARG A 478 22.05 8.84 -44.80
CA ARG A 478 20.67 8.93 -45.30
C ARG A 478 20.60 9.04 -46.83
N LYS A 479 21.45 9.88 -47.44
CA LYS A 479 21.55 9.99 -48.91
C LYS A 479 21.95 8.66 -49.54
N ASN A 480 22.94 7.98 -48.97
CA ASN A 480 23.39 6.67 -49.44
C ASN A 480 22.30 5.61 -49.30
N LEU A 481 21.54 5.61 -48.20
CA LEU A 481 20.37 4.74 -48.03
C LEU A 481 19.27 5.02 -49.07
N GLN A 482 18.99 6.28 -49.37
CA GLN A 482 18.00 6.63 -50.39
C GLN A 482 18.45 6.25 -51.80
N ALA A 483 19.72 6.48 -52.15
CA ALA A 483 20.30 6.05 -53.42
C ALA A 483 20.27 4.52 -53.56
N ARG A 484 20.60 3.79 -52.48
CA ARG A 484 20.49 2.32 -52.43
C ARG A 484 19.05 1.84 -52.52
N LYS A 485 18.09 2.52 -51.87
CA LYS A 485 16.66 2.19 -51.98
C LYS A 485 16.12 2.43 -53.39
N GLN A 486 16.57 3.49 -54.08
CA GLN A 486 16.21 3.76 -55.48
C GLN A 486 16.88 2.77 -56.45
N LYS A 487 18.10 2.32 -56.15
CA LYS A 487 18.78 1.26 -56.90
C LYS A 487 18.12 -0.11 -56.66
N ALA A 488 17.66 -0.35 -55.44
CA ALA A 488 16.93 -1.55 -55.03
C ALA A 488 15.50 -1.63 -55.57
N ALA A 489 14.84 -0.49 -55.76
CA ALA A 489 13.56 -0.44 -56.47
C ALA A 489 13.69 -0.74 -57.97
N LYS A 490 14.91 -0.76 -58.53
CA LYS A 490 15.19 -0.95 -59.96
C LYS A 490 15.77 -2.33 -60.31
N LEU A 491 16.18 -3.13 -59.34
CA LEU A 491 16.74 -4.47 -59.56
C LEU A 491 16.04 -5.46 -58.63
N ASP A 492 15.76 -6.65 -59.11
CA ASP A 492 15.13 -7.74 -58.35
C ASP A 492 16.12 -8.31 -57.32
N ILE A 493 16.27 -7.57 -56.22
CA ILE A 493 17.25 -7.82 -55.16
C ILE A 493 16.69 -8.85 -54.19
N ARG A 494 16.83 -10.12 -54.56
CA ARG A 494 16.81 -11.23 -53.59
C ARG A 494 18.09 -12.05 -53.65
N ALA A 495 18.73 -12.13 -54.83
CA ALA A 495 19.96 -12.89 -55.03
C ALA A 495 21.21 -12.16 -54.50
N GLU A 496 21.38 -10.86 -54.80
CA GLU A 496 22.60 -10.12 -54.40
C GLU A 496 22.67 -9.84 -52.88
N LEU A 497 21.54 -9.51 -52.24
CA LEU A 497 21.50 -9.24 -50.79
C LEU A 497 21.83 -10.49 -49.97
N THR A 498 21.47 -11.68 -50.46
CA THR A 498 21.80 -12.97 -49.83
C THR A 498 23.31 -13.26 -49.93
N GLN A 499 23.94 -12.88 -51.04
CA GLN A 499 25.36 -13.12 -51.28
C GLN A 499 26.26 -12.13 -50.51
N GLU A 500 25.85 -10.87 -50.36
CA GLU A 500 26.59 -9.87 -49.56
C GLU A 500 26.47 -10.11 -48.04
N LEU A 501 25.29 -10.52 -47.55
CA LEU A 501 25.10 -10.91 -46.15
C LEU A 501 25.99 -12.10 -45.76
N ALA A 502 26.21 -13.05 -46.66
CA ALA A 502 27.12 -14.17 -46.45
C ALA A 502 28.60 -13.74 -46.35
N GLN A 503 28.97 -12.61 -46.95
CA GLN A 503 30.34 -12.07 -46.90
C GLN A 503 30.61 -11.15 -45.69
N LEU A 504 29.58 -10.49 -45.14
CA LEU A 504 29.70 -9.63 -43.95
C LEU A 504 29.71 -10.43 -42.62
N HIS A 505 29.13 -11.62 -42.61
CA HIS A 505 29.01 -12.46 -41.41
C HIS A 505 30.36 -12.85 -40.74
N PRO A 506 31.45 -13.14 -41.47
CA PRO A 506 32.77 -13.41 -40.87
C PRO A 506 33.43 -12.16 -40.27
N GLN A 507 33.22 -10.97 -40.86
CA GLN A 507 33.84 -9.72 -40.40
C GLN A 507 33.17 -9.21 -39.11
N LEU A 508 31.85 -9.38 -38.99
CA LEU A 508 31.11 -9.06 -37.76
C LEU A 508 31.48 -10.01 -36.60
N ARG A 509 31.77 -11.29 -36.88
CA ARG A 509 32.32 -12.23 -35.87
C ARG A 509 33.71 -11.83 -35.37
N GLN A 510 34.56 -11.29 -36.24
CA GLN A 510 35.89 -10.79 -35.83
C GLN A 510 35.79 -9.53 -34.96
N GLY A 511 34.84 -8.64 -35.24
CA GLY A 511 34.56 -7.47 -34.38
C GLY A 511 34.05 -7.87 -32.99
N TYR A 512 33.13 -8.82 -32.91
CA TYR A 512 32.58 -9.30 -31.63
C TYR A 512 33.61 -10.04 -30.77
N GLY A 513 34.46 -10.88 -31.38
CA GLY A 513 35.54 -11.58 -30.64
C GLY A 513 36.66 -10.65 -30.13
N SER A 514 36.69 -9.40 -30.57
CA SER A 514 37.60 -8.36 -30.08
C SER A 514 37.01 -7.61 -28.89
N LEU A 515 35.69 -7.38 -28.89
CA LEU A 515 34.93 -6.82 -27.76
C LEU A 515 34.86 -7.78 -26.56
N GLU A 516 34.72 -9.09 -26.81
CA GLU A 516 34.69 -10.11 -25.75
C GLU A 516 36.03 -10.23 -25.00
N ARG A 517 37.15 -9.90 -25.66
CA ARG A 517 38.49 -9.86 -25.07
C ARG A 517 38.74 -8.62 -24.22
N ILE A 518 38.02 -7.52 -24.46
CA ILE A 518 38.09 -6.30 -23.65
C ILE A 518 37.25 -6.45 -22.37
N ILE A 519 36.20 -7.28 -22.40
CA ILE A 519 35.29 -7.50 -21.27
C ILE A 519 35.82 -8.56 -20.27
N ARG A 520 36.88 -9.31 -20.60
CA ARG A 520 37.52 -10.26 -19.68
C ARG A 520 38.99 -9.89 -19.42
N LEU A 521 39.20 -8.96 -18.49
CA LEU A 521 40.44 -8.93 -17.70
C LEU A 521 40.13 -9.48 -16.30
N PRO A 522 40.98 -10.36 -15.73
CA PRO A 522 40.79 -10.90 -14.39
C PRO A 522 41.21 -9.88 -13.33
N ASP A 523 40.47 -9.87 -12.22
CA ASP A 523 40.84 -9.20 -10.98
C ASP A 523 42.25 -9.63 -10.55
N ASN A 524 43.14 -8.65 -10.43
CA ASN A 524 44.32 -8.68 -9.57
C ASN A 524 44.18 -7.54 -8.56
#